data_AF-A0A9P6D1N3-F1
#
_entry.id   AF-A0A9P6D1N3-F1
#
_cell.length_a   1.000
_cell.length_b   1.000
_cell.length_c   1.000
_cell.angle_alpha   90.00
_cell.angle_beta   90.00
_cell.angle_gamma   90.00
#
_symmetry.space_group_name_H-M   'P 1'
#
loop_
_entity.id
_entity.type
_entity.pdbx_description
1 polymer ?
#
loop_
_entity_poly.entity_id
_entity_poly.type
_entity_poly.pdbx_seq_one_letter_code
_entity_poly.pdbx_strand_id
1 'polypeptide(L)'
;MSTSSASDTGVKVKPLTNSNYQKWCGEAKAYLMRLGLWRLVAGKESTSINAAELNKWEAKAERAAGEIYLLVEADQRIHFRGLEDDPKAHLSKKPGACFNAYDDLFSIHKEDNEGLIDLGVQISKAMANIQNLRLTGFTIEQLDEEL
;
A
#
# COMPACT_ATOMS: atom_id res chain seq x y z
N MET A 1 -38.26 7.80 12.15
CA MET A 1 -37.46 6.55 12.21
C MET A 1 -36.01 6.98 12.29
N SER A 2 -35.41 6.92 13.48
CA SER A 2 -34.02 7.32 13.70
C SER A 2 -33.11 6.14 13.38
N THR A 3 -32.37 6.20 12.27
CA THR A 3 -31.33 5.24 11.96
C THR A 3 -30.10 5.58 12.80
N SER A 4 -29.81 4.74 13.80
CA SER A 4 -28.59 4.79 14.60
C SER A 4 -27.35 4.94 13.73
N SER A 5 -26.64 6.04 13.90
CA SER A 5 -25.24 6.17 13.51
C SER A 5 -24.46 5.09 14.26
N ALA A 6 -23.97 4.08 13.53
CA ALA A 6 -23.08 3.08 14.07
C ALA A 6 -21.80 3.80 14.53
N SER A 7 -21.59 3.75 15.85
CA SER A 7 -20.44 4.24 16.59
C SER A 7 -19.12 3.87 15.91
N ASP A 8 -18.34 4.90 15.57
CA ASP A 8 -16.96 4.83 15.11
C ASP A 8 -16.10 4.19 16.21
N THR A 9 -15.92 2.87 16.13
CA THR A 9 -14.99 2.15 16.99
C THR A 9 -13.58 2.49 16.51
N GLY A 10 -12.88 3.29 17.33
CA GLY A 10 -11.62 3.97 17.05
C GLY A 10 -10.39 3.09 16.83
N VAL A 11 -10.47 2.15 15.88
CA VAL A 11 -9.30 1.46 15.34
C VAL A 11 -8.59 2.44 14.40
N LYS A 12 -7.62 3.17 14.95
CA LYS A 12 -6.72 4.01 14.15
C LYS A 12 -5.63 3.14 13.54
N VAL A 13 -5.79 2.80 12.26
CA VAL A 13 -4.68 2.30 11.45
C VAL A 13 -3.65 3.43 11.34
N LYS A 14 -2.37 3.14 11.60
CA LYS A 14 -1.33 4.15 11.36
C LYS A 14 -1.24 4.41 9.87
N PRO A 15 -1.18 5.67 9.40
CA PRO A 15 -1.04 5.95 7.98
C PRO A 15 0.22 5.32 7.36
N LEU A 16 0.17 5.04 6.06
CA LEU A 16 1.30 4.52 5.28
C LEU A 16 2.40 5.57 5.20
N THR A 17 3.62 5.15 5.48
CA THR A 17 4.88 5.91 5.37
C THR A 17 5.91 5.07 4.62
N ASN A 18 7.08 5.65 4.33
CA ASN A 18 8.16 4.98 3.59
C ASN A 18 8.70 3.71 4.27
N SER A 19 8.52 3.55 5.58
CA SER A 19 9.18 2.49 6.36
C SER A 19 8.23 1.51 7.05
N ASN A 20 6.90 1.68 6.93
CA ASN A 20 5.93 0.90 7.70
C ASN A 20 5.02 -0.03 6.87
N TYR A 21 5.27 -0.18 5.57
CA TYR A 21 4.38 -0.90 4.65
C TYR A 21 3.99 -2.31 5.14
N GLN A 22 4.92 -3.11 5.65
CA GLN A 22 4.64 -4.50 6.10
C GLN A 22 3.63 -4.56 7.24
N LYS A 23 3.66 -3.59 8.16
CA LYS A 23 2.69 -3.50 9.25
C LYS A 23 1.39 -2.86 8.75
N TRP A 24 1.51 -1.79 7.98
CA TRP A 24 0.40 -1.07 7.39
C TRP A 24 -0.50 -1.98 6.54
N CYS A 25 0.07 -2.83 5.68
CA CYS A 25 -0.71 -3.65 4.75
C CYS A 25 -1.62 -4.65 5.48
N GLY A 26 -1.19 -5.18 6.63
CA GLY A 26 -2.00 -6.04 7.48
C GLY A 26 -3.14 -5.28 8.17
N GLU A 27 -2.83 -4.12 8.74
CA GLU A 27 -3.80 -3.27 9.44
C GLU A 27 -4.84 -2.67 8.47
N ALA A 28 -4.40 -2.15 7.32
CA ALA A 28 -5.26 -1.64 6.25
C ALA A 28 -6.17 -2.74 5.69
N LYS A 29 -5.65 -3.95 5.48
CA LYS A 29 -6.48 -5.11 5.08
C LYS A 29 -7.57 -5.42 6.11
N ALA A 30 -7.23 -5.49 7.40
CA ALA A 30 -8.21 -5.74 8.46
C ALA A 30 -9.27 -4.63 8.53
N TYR A 31 -8.86 -3.37 8.37
CA TYR A 31 -9.75 -2.22 8.32
C TYR A 31 -10.72 -2.28 7.13
N LEU A 32 -10.23 -2.56 5.92
CA LEU A 32 -11.07 -2.71 4.72
C LEU A 32 -11.98 -3.93 4.79
N MET A 33 -11.57 -5.01 5.48
CA MET A 33 -12.43 -6.16 5.76
C MET A 33 -13.59 -5.76 6.69
N ARG A 34 -13.32 -4.98 7.75
CA ARG A 34 -14.35 -4.44 8.65
C ARG A 34 -15.39 -3.61 7.90
N LEU A 35 -14.95 -2.84 6.90
CA LEU A 35 -15.84 -2.03 6.05
C LEU A 35 -16.53 -2.82 4.92
N GLY A 36 -16.21 -4.11 4.74
CA GLY A 36 -16.75 -4.92 3.64
C GLY A 36 -16.19 -4.56 2.24
N LEU A 37 -15.10 -3.78 2.19
CA LEU A 37 -14.50 -3.25 0.97
C LEU A 37 -13.38 -4.14 0.41
N TRP A 38 -12.77 -4.99 1.25
CA TRP A 38 -11.60 -5.79 0.88
C TRP A 38 -11.80 -6.68 -0.36
N ARG A 39 -13.01 -7.25 -0.57
CA ARG A 39 -13.25 -8.11 -1.73
C ARG A 39 -13.16 -7.34 -3.06
N LEU A 40 -13.62 -6.09 -3.08
CA LEU A 40 -13.52 -5.20 -4.23
C LEU A 40 -12.07 -4.85 -4.50
N VAL A 41 -11.39 -4.37 -3.45
CA VAL A 41 -9.99 -3.94 -3.47
C VAL A 41 -9.05 -5.08 -3.89
N ALA A 42 -9.30 -6.31 -3.42
CA ALA A 42 -8.56 -7.50 -3.82
C ALA A 42 -8.94 -8.06 -5.21
N GLY A 43 -9.82 -7.39 -5.97
CA GLY A 43 -10.26 -7.81 -7.30
C GLY A 43 -11.11 -9.07 -7.32
N LYS A 44 -11.67 -9.49 -6.19
CA LYS A 44 -12.53 -10.69 -6.06
C LYS A 44 -14.01 -10.40 -6.33
N GLU A 45 -14.35 -9.14 -6.55
CA GLU A 45 -15.70 -8.69 -6.89
C GLU A 45 -15.70 -8.26 -8.36
N SER A 46 -16.51 -8.92 -9.18
CA SER A 46 -16.64 -8.63 -10.61
C SER A 46 -17.62 -7.49 -10.84
N THR A 47 -17.33 -6.65 -11.83
CA THR A 47 -18.28 -5.64 -12.32
C THR A 47 -19.51 -6.33 -12.94
N SER A 48 -20.68 -5.74 -12.77
CA SER A 48 -21.93 -6.21 -13.36
C SER A 48 -22.29 -5.43 -14.62
N ILE A 49 -23.00 -6.07 -15.55
CA ILE A 49 -23.53 -5.41 -16.78
C ILE A 49 -24.83 -4.65 -16.48
N ASN A 50 -25.50 -4.96 -15.36
CA ASN A 50 -26.72 -4.27 -14.95
C ASN A 50 -26.36 -2.89 -14.37
N ALA A 51 -26.94 -1.82 -14.92
CA ALA A 51 -26.67 -0.44 -14.52
C ALA A 51 -26.88 -0.18 -13.02
N ALA A 52 -27.88 -0.79 -12.37
CA ALA A 52 -28.13 -0.61 -10.94
C ALA A 52 -27.05 -1.28 -10.08
N GLU A 53 -26.56 -2.44 -10.50
CA GLU A 53 -25.47 -3.15 -9.81
C GLU A 53 -24.10 -2.53 -10.13
N LEU A 54 -23.93 -1.96 -11.32
CA LEU A 54 -22.76 -1.19 -11.70
C LEU A 54 -22.61 0.07 -10.84
N ASN A 55 -23.68 0.88 -10.70
CA ASN A 55 -23.67 2.06 -9.84
C ASN A 55 -23.33 1.71 -8.36
N LYS A 56 -23.85 0.58 -7.85
CA LYS A 56 -23.51 0.11 -6.50
C LYS A 56 -22.04 -0.29 -6.39
N TRP A 57 -21.51 -0.94 -7.42
CA TRP A 57 -20.10 -1.33 -7.48
C TRP A 57 -19.19 -0.10 -7.56
N GLU A 58 -19.52 0.88 -8.40
CA GLU A 58 -18.78 2.15 -8.55
C GLU A 58 -18.77 2.94 -7.25
N ALA A 59 -19.93 3.16 -6.62
CA ALA A 59 -20.00 3.84 -5.33
C ALA A 59 -19.17 3.12 -4.23
N LYS A 60 -19.07 1.79 -4.30
CA LYS A 60 -18.24 0.99 -3.40
C LYS A 60 -16.76 1.11 -3.74
N ALA A 61 -16.41 1.23 -5.02
CA ALA A 61 -15.06 1.45 -5.49
C ALA A 61 -14.54 2.83 -5.09
N GLU A 62 -15.32 3.89 -5.31
CA GLU A 62 -15.05 5.26 -4.86
C GLU A 62 -14.83 5.32 -3.34
N ARG A 63 -15.73 4.68 -2.59
CA ARG A 63 -15.57 4.57 -1.13
C ARG A 63 -14.28 3.88 -0.75
N ALA A 64 -13.95 2.76 -1.40
CA ALA A 64 -12.71 2.04 -1.12
C ALA A 64 -11.47 2.88 -1.43
N ALA A 65 -11.47 3.61 -2.54
CA ALA A 65 -10.37 4.48 -2.92
C ALA A 65 -10.17 5.63 -1.91
N GLY A 66 -11.27 6.28 -1.49
CA GLY A 66 -11.23 7.32 -0.46
C GLY A 66 -10.73 6.82 0.90
N GLU A 67 -11.18 5.64 1.35
CA GLU A 67 -10.70 5.04 2.60
C GLU A 67 -9.20 4.73 2.52
N ILE A 68 -8.71 4.16 1.41
CA ILE A 68 -7.28 3.88 1.26
C ILE A 68 -6.46 5.17 1.21
N TYR A 69 -6.92 6.20 0.49
CA TYR A 69 -6.26 7.51 0.46
C TYR A 69 -6.09 8.12 1.86
N LEU A 70 -7.11 7.98 2.72
CA LEU A 70 -7.05 8.43 4.11
C LEU A 70 -6.11 7.59 4.98
N LEU A 71 -5.86 6.33 4.61
CA LEU A 71 -4.88 5.46 5.26
C LEU A 71 -3.44 5.76 4.85
N VAL A 72 -3.16 6.79 4.05
CA VAL A 72 -1.82 7.13 3.57
C VAL A 72 -1.44 8.55 4.02
N GLU A 73 -0.18 8.75 4.41
CA GLU A 73 0.32 10.07 4.80
C GLU A 73 0.33 11.06 3.63
N ALA A 74 0.30 12.35 3.97
CA ALA A 74 0.09 13.42 3.00
C ALA A 74 1.22 13.51 1.95
N ASP A 75 2.45 13.25 2.36
CA ASP A 75 3.65 13.20 1.52
C ASP A 75 3.62 12.04 0.51
N GLN A 76 3.05 10.89 0.90
CA GLN A 76 2.95 9.70 0.07
C GLN A 76 1.80 9.75 -0.94
N ARG A 77 0.79 10.60 -0.72
CA ARG A 77 -0.37 10.74 -1.61
C ARG A 77 -0.01 11.26 -3.01
N ILE A 78 1.16 11.85 -3.18
CA ILE A 78 1.64 12.28 -4.50
C ILE A 78 1.73 11.11 -5.48
N HIS A 79 1.95 9.89 -4.98
CA HIS A 79 2.02 8.67 -5.78
C HIS A 79 0.64 8.19 -6.28
N PHE A 80 -0.46 8.77 -5.80
CA PHE A 80 -1.81 8.45 -6.27
C PHE A 80 -2.36 9.43 -7.31
N ARG A 81 -1.55 10.41 -7.74
CA ARG A 81 -2.01 11.40 -8.72
C ARG A 81 -2.42 10.72 -10.04
N GLY A 82 -3.66 10.95 -10.47
CA GLY A 82 -4.25 10.33 -11.67
C GLY A 82 -4.78 8.91 -11.45
N LEU A 83 -4.70 8.38 -10.23
CA LEU A 83 -5.17 7.06 -9.82
C LEU A 83 -6.09 7.15 -8.58
N GLU A 84 -6.60 8.35 -8.28
CA GLU A 84 -7.31 8.65 -7.03
C GLU A 84 -8.55 7.76 -6.87
N ASP A 85 -9.24 7.46 -7.96
CA ASP A 85 -10.50 6.71 -7.97
C ASP A 85 -10.33 5.19 -8.20
N ASP A 86 -9.10 4.70 -8.41
CA ASP A 86 -8.85 3.27 -8.61
C ASP A 86 -8.42 2.58 -7.30
N PRO A 87 -9.33 1.92 -6.56
CA PRO A 87 -9.01 1.20 -5.32
C PRO A 87 -7.94 0.11 -5.48
N LYS A 88 -7.69 -0.38 -6.71
CA LYS A 88 -6.66 -1.39 -6.98
C LYS A 88 -5.27 -0.76 -7.15
N ALA A 89 -5.18 0.43 -7.73
CA ALA A 89 -3.93 1.16 -7.88
C ALA A 89 -3.26 1.44 -6.52
N HIS A 90 -4.08 1.73 -5.51
CA HIS A 90 -3.61 2.02 -4.15
C HIS A 90 -3.01 0.81 -3.40
N LEU A 91 -3.22 -0.42 -3.89
CA LEU A 91 -2.56 -1.63 -3.39
C LEU A 91 -1.26 -1.96 -4.13
N SER A 92 -0.99 -1.30 -5.25
CA SER A 92 0.16 -1.61 -6.09
C SER A 92 1.43 -1.16 -5.36
N LYS A 93 2.35 -2.11 -5.13
CA LYS A 93 3.65 -1.87 -4.46
C LYS A 93 4.64 -1.04 -5.29
N LYS A 94 4.18 -0.37 -6.36
CA LYS A 94 4.91 -0.37 -7.63
C LYS A 94 5.98 0.71 -7.85
N PRO A 95 5.95 1.93 -7.27
CA PRO A 95 7.10 2.83 -7.47
C PRO A 95 7.75 3.34 -6.18
N GLY A 96 7.03 4.07 -5.33
CA GLY A 96 7.65 4.83 -4.22
C GLY A 96 8.30 3.96 -3.15
N ALA A 97 7.66 2.87 -2.74
CA ALA A 97 8.22 1.98 -1.71
C ALA A 97 9.45 1.20 -2.20
N CYS A 98 9.43 0.74 -3.46
CA CYS A 98 10.58 0.08 -4.09
C CYS A 98 11.73 1.06 -4.28
N PHE A 99 11.45 2.25 -4.83
CA PHE A 99 12.44 3.32 -4.99
C PHE A 99 13.13 3.67 -3.66
N ASN A 100 12.35 3.92 -2.60
CA ASN A 100 12.91 4.24 -1.27
C ASN A 100 13.75 3.09 -0.69
N ALA A 101 13.35 1.83 -0.94
CA ALA A 101 14.14 0.69 -0.50
C ALA A 101 15.46 0.54 -1.27
N TYR A 102 15.50 0.94 -2.55
CA TYR A 102 16.74 1.05 -3.32
C TYR A 102 17.61 2.22 -2.87
N ASP A 103 17.01 3.39 -2.64
CA ASP A 103 17.71 4.57 -2.10
C ASP A 103 18.33 4.28 -0.73
N ASP A 104 17.61 3.60 0.17
CA ASP A 104 18.10 3.13 1.45
C ASP A 104 19.32 2.20 1.27
N LEU A 105 19.26 1.25 0.33
CA LEU A 105 20.37 0.32 0.06
C LEU A 105 21.59 1.06 -0.50
N PHE A 106 21.40 1.99 -1.43
CA PHE A 106 22.49 2.74 -2.06
C PHE A 106 23.10 3.80 -1.15
N SER A 107 22.33 4.27 -0.15
CA SER A 107 22.81 5.20 0.87
C SER A 107 23.69 4.54 1.95
N ILE A 108 23.72 3.20 2.00
CA ILE A 108 24.60 2.47 2.92
C ILE A 108 26.06 2.73 2.53
N HIS A 109 26.80 3.31 3.47
CA HIS A 109 28.24 3.45 3.41
C HIS A 109 28.83 3.01 4.75
N LYS A 110 30.08 2.53 4.71
CA LYS A 110 30.78 2.08 5.91
C LYS A 110 31.15 3.29 6.76
N GLU A 111 30.69 3.31 8.01
CA GLU A 111 31.11 4.32 8.99
C GLU A 111 32.49 4.00 9.59
N ASP A 112 33.18 5.02 10.11
CA ASP A 112 34.53 4.88 10.70
C ASP A 112 34.54 3.94 11.92
N ASN A 113 33.46 3.93 12.68
CA ASN A 113 33.28 3.15 13.91
C ASN A 113 32.50 1.83 13.72
N GLU A 114 32.15 1.48 12.48
CA GLU A 114 31.37 0.28 12.16
C GLU A 114 32.28 -0.89 11.72
N GLY A 115 32.00 -2.08 12.28
CA GLY A 115 32.64 -3.32 11.88
C GLY A 115 32.03 -3.90 10.58
N LEU A 116 32.82 -4.66 9.81
CA LEU A 116 32.36 -5.25 8.55
C LEU A 116 31.17 -6.21 8.73
N ILE A 117 31.04 -6.84 9.89
CA ILE A 117 29.91 -7.72 10.21
C ILE A 117 28.62 -6.92 10.38
N ASP A 118 28.68 -5.79 11.08
CA ASP A 118 27.53 -4.90 11.28
C ASP A 118 27.05 -4.32 9.95
N LEU A 119 27.99 -3.88 9.11
CA LEU A 119 27.71 -3.44 7.75
C LEU A 119 27.03 -4.54 6.92
N GLY A 120 27.54 -5.77 7.00
CA GLY A 120 26.95 -6.93 6.32
C GLY A 120 25.51 -7.23 6.77
N VAL A 121 25.19 -7.02 8.05
CA VAL A 121 23.84 -7.15 8.59
C VAL A 121 22.92 -6.04 8.03
N GLN A 122 23.40 -4.80 7.96
CA GLN A 122 22.62 -3.70 7.39
C GLN A 122 22.28 -3.94 5.92
N ILE A 123 23.27 -4.33 5.11
CA ILE A 123 23.07 -4.67 3.69
C ILE A 123 22.06 -5.81 3.54
N SER A 124 22.20 -6.88 4.33
CA SER A 124 21.30 -8.03 4.29
C SER A 124 19.85 -7.63 4.63
N LYS A 125 19.67 -6.72 5.58
CA LYS A 125 18.36 -6.19 5.96
C LYS A 125 17.74 -5.34 4.85
N ALA A 126 18.52 -4.46 4.23
CA ALA A 126 18.07 -3.65 3.10
C ALA A 126 17.67 -4.53 1.90
N MET A 127 18.48 -5.54 1.58
CA MET A 127 18.16 -6.51 0.52
C MET A 127 16.89 -7.31 0.81
N ALA A 128 16.70 -7.76 2.05
CA ALA A 128 15.47 -8.46 2.45
C ALA A 128 14.25 -7.54 2.34
N ASN A 129 14.39 -6.25 2.66
CA ASN A 129 13.32 -5.27 2.50
C ASN A 129 12.88 -5.14 1.03
N ILE A 130 13.84 -4.97 0.11
CA ILE A 130 13.58 -4.93 -1.33
C ILE A 130 12.86 -6.20 -1.80
N GLN A 131 13.34 -7.38 -1.38
CA GLN A 131 12.72 -8.66 -1.75
C GLN A 131 11.26 -8.78 -1.26
N ASN A 132 10.95 -8.29 -0.05
CA ASN A 132 9.59 -8.30 0.48
C ASN A 132 8.65 -7.34 -0.25
N LEU A 133 9.20 -6.31 -0.90
CA LEU A 133 8.44 -5.35 -1.70
C LEU A 133 8.18 -5.87 -3.12
N ARG A 134 9.01 -6.78 -3.65
CA ARG A 134 8.77 -7.38 -4.97
C ARG A 134 7.47 -8.19 -5.01
N LEU A 135 6.81 -8.17 -6.17
CA LEU A 135 5.69 -9.06 -6.49
C LEU A 135 6.22 -10.45 -6.83
N THR A 136 5.42 -11.49 -6.59
CA THR A 136 5.77 -12.86 -6.99
C THR A 136 5.84 -12.93 -8.52
N GLY A 137 7.02 -13.24 -9.08
CA GLY A 137 7.26 -13.22 -10.52
C GLY A 137 7.83 -11.91 -11.08
N PHE A 138 8.43 -11.07 -10.23
CA PHE A 138 9.08 -9.82 -10.62
C PHE A 138 10.15 -10.02 -11.71
N THR A 139 10.06 -9.27 -12.81
CA THR A 139 11.02 -9.32 -13.93
C THR A 139 11.92 -8.08 -13.98
N ILE A 140 12.99 -8.13 -14.78
CA ILE A 140 13.90 -6.99 -14.95
C ILE A 140 13.19 -5.82 -15.64
N GLU A 141 12.29 -6.10 -16.57
CA GLU A 141 11.54 -5.05 -17.27
C GLU A 141 10.62 -4.28 -16.32
N GLN A 142 10.13 -4.95 -15.26
CA GLN A 142 9.36 -4.29 -14.22
C GLN A 142 10.24 -3.40 -13.33
N LEU A 143 11.52 -3.70 -13.17
CA LEU A 143 12.46 -2.84 -12.44
C LEU A 143 12.61 -1.47 -13.13
N ASP A 144 12.68 -1.46 -14.47
CA ASP A 144 12.77 -0.23 -15.26
C ASP A 144 11.49 0.62 -15.18
N GLU A 145 10.35 0.02 -14.80
CA GLU A 145 9.10 0.76 -14.50
C GLU A 145 9.10 1.36 -13.07
N GLU A 146 9.95 0.86 -12.16
CA GLU A 146 10.02 1.34 -10.76
C GLU A 146 11.12 2.39 -10.52
N LEU A 147 12.15 2.47 -11.40
CA LEU A 147 13.31 3.38 -11.31
C LEU A 147 13.17 4.60 -12.22
#